data_AF-A0A2S2E0Q3-F1
#
_entry.id   AF-A0A2S2E0Q3-F1
#
_cell.length_a   1.000
_cell.length_b   1.000
_cell.length_c   1.000
_cell.angle_alpha   90.00
_cell.angle_beta   90.00
_cell.angle_gamma   90.00
#
_symmetry.space_group_name_H-M   'P 1'
#
loop_
_entity.id
_entity.type
_entity.pdbx_description
1 polymer ?
#
loop_
_entity_poly.entity_id
_entity_poly.type
_entity_poly.pdbx_seq_one_letter_code
_entity_poly.pdbx_strand_id
1 'polypeptide(L)'
;MKMLVSIIIPVYNVEKYIDDCLQSVLGQTYSNLEVICVDDCGNDNSVAICEKYASEDSRVNIVKHEFNKGLPGARNTGLKLAKGEYVYFIDSDDMLGNNDAIEALVKESVHSESDIVTGRVLHWYSDGSTTEDYLAECQKKSFSGRKFIDVPEFCSHVVAWHKLIKREFLEKNSIYFIEYLKKHEDNPFTTKAFFYSDKISFVKDSLLLYRQRGDSDTTSIMSIDDEEYNAKYKFLCYKEIYEFLSEFPEENYTRNLLFYEASKTLSDLVNWKFKNITQSLRVEYLKELGFLIRKVSGQDFNYIFFDCADFSSFLHRHGVTDCEKFYFRKHPRLNVWQLFNLFFLIFYYRIFDPGFYIRYNPEVMQKDRSPTLHYLLYGLRRGLAPNKCINDKLNKLPHRSSFELKIAVKDYITNRKSSNVD
;
A
#
# COMPACT_ATOMS: atom_id res chain seq x y z
N MET A 1 16.71 1.66 -32.44
CA MET A 1 17.87 1.70 -31.53
C MET A 1 17.51 0.85 -30.32
N LYS A 2 18.41 0.01 -29.81
CA LYS A 2 18.13 -0.76 -28.58
C LYS A 2 18.26 0.23 -27.41
N MET A 3 17.22 0.41 -26.60
CA MET A 3 17.22 1.38 -25.49
C MET A 3 18.19 0.91 -24.39
N LEU A 4 18.90 1.80 -23.72
CA LEU A 4 19.72 1.46 -22.57
C LEU A 4 18.83 1.31 -21.33
N VAL A 5 19.08 0.26 -20.55
CA VAL A 5 18.41 0.03 -19.26
C VAL A 5 19.44 0.11 -18.14
N SER A 6 19.20 0.99 -17.18
CA SER A 6 19.98 1.12 -15.94
C SER A 6 19.44 0.19 -14.87
N ILE A 7 20.18 -0.87 -14.56
CA ILE A 7 19.89 -1.76 -13.44
C ILE A 7 20.54 -1.19 -12.19
N ILE A 8 19.75 -0.82 -11.18
CA ILE A 8 20.26 -0.25 -9.93
C ILE A 8 20.18 -1.32 -8.84
N ILE A 9 21.33 -1.63 -8.25
CA ILE A 9 21.50 -2.66 -7.23
C ILE A 9 22.08 -2.02 -5.97
N PRO A 10 21.28 -1.73 -4.93
CA PRO A 10 21.80 -1.30 -3.63
C PRO A 10 22.52 -2.47 -2.96
N VAL A 11 23.71 -2.25 -2.40
CA VAL A 11 24.57 -3.29 -1.82
C VAL A 11 24.89 -2.96 -0.36
N TYR A 12 24.42 -3.81 0.56
CA TYR A 12 24.72 -3.71 1.98
C TYR A 12 24.59 -5.08 2.66
N ASN A 13 25.72 -5.69 3.04
CA ASN A 13 25.78 -6.95 3.81
C ASN A 13 25.00 -8.13 3.19
N VAL A 14 25.33 -8.45 1.92
CA VAL A 14 24.67 -9.43 1.05
C VAL A 14 25.66 -10.36 0.35
N GLU A 15 26.84 -10.62 0.93
CA GLU A 15 27.90 -11.43 0.30
C GLU A 15 27.43 -12.83 -0.11
N LYS A 16 26.42 -13.37 0.58
CA LYS A 16 25.83 -14.67 0.30
C LYS A 16 24.94 -14.70 -0.95
N TYR A 17 24.48 -13.56 -1.43
CA TYR A 17 23.38 -13.47 -2.41
C TYR A 17 23.72 -12.64 -3.65
N ILE A 18 24.61 -11.66 -3.52
CA ILE A 18 24.92 -10.71 -4.60
C ILE A 18 25.51 -11.39 -5.85
N ASP A 19 26.18 -12.53 -5.70
CA ASP A 19 26.70 -13.31 -6.83
C ASP A 19 25.57 -13.81 -7.73
N ASP A 20 24.54 -14.43 -7.16
CA ASP A 20 23.35 -14.90 -7.91
C ASP A 20 22.62 -13.73 -8.59
N CYS A 21 22.49 -12.60 -7.87
CA CYS A 21 21.85 -11.40 -8.38
C CYS A 21 22.57 -10.89 -9.64
N LEU A 22 23.89 -10.70 -9.56
CA LEU A 22 24.70 -10.22 -10.68
C LEU A 22 24.73 -11.20 -11.84
N GLN A 23 24.84 -12.50 -11.59
CA GLN A 23 24.78 -13.53 -12.65
C GLN A 23 23.45 -13.47 -13.40
N SER A 24 22.33 -13.35 -12.68
CA SER A 24 21.00 -13.29 -13.31
C SER A 24 20.78 -12.05 -14.17
N VAL A 25 21.35 -10.91 -13.76
CA VAL A 25 21.30 -9.63 -14.49
C VAL A 25 22.22 -9.64 -15.71
N LEU A 26 23.47 -10.07 -15.54
CA LEU A 26 24.46 -10.07 -16.62
C LEU A 26 24.19 -11.17 -17.66
N GLY A 27 23.52 -12.26 -17.26
CA GLY A 27 23.05 -13.34 -18.11
C GLY A 27 21.81 -13.03 -18.95
N GLN A 28 21.24 -11.83 -18.84
CA GLN A 28 20.10 -11.42 -19.66
C GLN A 28 20.46 -11.35 -21.14
N THR A 29 19.56 -11.84 -21.99
CA THR A 29 19.59 -11.72 -23.45
C THR A 29 19.51 -10.26 -23.91
N TYR A 30 18.93 -9.38 -23.10
CA TYR A 30 18.97 -7.95 -23.32
C TYR A 30 20.35 -7.37 -22.98
N SER A 31 21.24 -7.32 -23.96
CA SER A 31 22.64 -6.89 -23.76
C SER A 31 22.87 -5.40 -23.45
N ASN A 32 21.95 -4.49 -23.81
CA ASN A 32 22.17 -3.04 -23.67
C ASN A 32 21.83 -2.55 -22.26
N LEU A 33 22.67 -2.96 -21.31
CA LEU A 33 22.53 -2.71 -19.88
C LEU A 33 23.70 -1.86 -19.38
N GLU A 34 23.41 -1.00 -18.42
CA GLU A 34 24.38 -0.59 -17.42
C GLU A 34 23.91 -1.10 -16.06
N VAL A 35 24.83 -1.59 -15.24
CA VAL A 35 24.56 -2.12 -13.91
C VAL A 35 25.25 -1.20 -12.91
N ILE A 36 24.51 -0.61 -11.99
CA ILE A 36 25.00 0.35 -11.01
C ILE A 36 24.87 -0.29 -9.63
N CYS A 37 25.97 -0.85 -9.15
CA CYS A 37 26.10 -1.37 -7.79
C CYS A 37 26.42 -0.22 -6.84
N VAL A 38 25.52 0.09 -5.91
CA VAL A 38 25.71 1.16 -4.94
C VAL A 38 26.09 0.56 -3.59
N ASP A 39 27.38 0.63 -3.26
CA ASP A 39 27.93 0.20 -1.97
C ASP A 39 27.53 1.22 -0.89
N ASP A 40 26.67 0.78 0.02
CA ASP A 40 26.14 1.59 1.13
C ASP A 40 26.89 1.34 2.44
N CYS A 41 28.20 1.13 2.35
CA CYS A 41 29.13 0.94 3.47
C CYS A 41 28.84 -0.31 4.31
N GLY A 42 28.65 -1.44 3.62
CA GLY A 42 28.64 -2.76 4.27
C GLY A 42 30.00 -3.12 4.87
N ASN A 43 30.03 -4.17 5.70
CA ASN A 43 31.24 -4.66 6.37
C ASN A 43 31.60 -6.12 6.02
N ASP A 44 30.94 -6.70 5.03
CA ASP A 44 31.20 -8.04 4.49
C ASP A 44 31.88 -7.99 3.11
N ASN A 45 32.00 -9.13 2.43
CA ASN A 45 32.67 -9.20 1.12
C ASN A 45 31.80 -8.78 -0.07
N SER A 46 30.60 -8.21 0.14
CA SER A 46 29.67 -7.88 -0.96
C SER A 46 30.30 -6.99 -2.04
N VAL A 47 31.06 -5.98 -1.62
CA VAL A 47 31.67 -5.01 -2.53
C VAL A 47 32.81 -5.64 -3.33
N ALA A 48 33.60 -6.51 -2.69
CA ALA A 48 34.68 -7.24 -3.37
C ALA A 48 34.13 -8.17 -4.46
N ILE A 49 32.96 -8.78 -4.24
CA ILE A 49 32.27 -9.55 -5.28
C ILE A 49 31.87 -8.64 -6.44
N CYS A 50 31.28 -7.47 -6.17
CA CYS A 50 30.94 -6.50 -7.22
C CYS A 50 32.18 -6.03 -8.00
N GLU A 51 33.31 -5.78 -7.32
CA GLU A 51 34.58 -5.37 -7.95
C GLU A 51 35.12 -6.43 -8.91
N LYS A 52 34.98 -7.71 -8.56
CA LYS A 52 35.31 -8.81 -9.48
C LYS A 52 34.49 -8.71 -10.76
N TYR A 53 33.16 -8.58 -10.67
CA TYR A 53 32.29 -8.43 -11.84
C TYR A 53 32.62 -7.18 -12.65
N ALA A 54 32.91 -6.04 -12.00
CA ALA A 54 33.32 -4.81 -12.69
C ALA A 54 34.64 -4.94 -13.45
N SER A 55 35.55 -5.81 -12.99
CA SER A 55 36.81 -6.10 -13.70
C SER A 55 36.62 -7.01 -14.93
N GLU A 56 35.54 -7.80 -14.96
CA GLU A 56 35.25 -8.80 -15.99
C GLU A 56 34.20 -8.32 -17.02
N ASP A 57 33.29 -7.43 -16.62
CA ASP A 57 32.20 -6.92 -17.45
C ASP A 57 32.09 -5.39 -17.35
N SER A 58 32.36 -4.70 -18.46
CA SER A 58 32.36 -3.23 -18.54
C SER A 58 30.99 -2.57 -18.32
N ARG A 59 29.90 -3.35 -18.27
CA ARG A 59 28.56 -2.84 -17.97
C ARG A 59 28.40 -2.54 -16.48
N VAL A 60 29.21 -3.14 -15.61
CA VAL A 60 29.11 -3.01 -14.15
C VAL A 60 29.92 -1.81 -13.66
N ASN A 61 29.24 -0.90 -12.96
CA ASN A 61 29.80 0.28 -12.35
C ASN A 61 29.53 0.25 -10.85
N ILE A 62 30.52 0.65 -10.05
CA ILE A 62 30.42 0.67 -8.59
C ILE A 62 30.45 2.10 -8.11
N VAL A 63 29.52 2.43 -7.23
CA VAL A 63 29.42 3.73 -6.57
C VAL A 63 29.52 3.48 -5.07
N LYS A 64 30.57 4.01 -4.44
CA LYS A 64 30.80 3.85 -3.00
C LYS A 64 30.33 5.07 -2.24
N HIS A 65 29.50 4.87 -1.23
CA HIS A 65 29.18 5.92 -0.28
C HIS A 65 30.31 6.12 0.74
N GLU A 66 30.42 7.34 1.27
CA GLU A 66 31.34 7.65 2.38
C GLU A 66 30.78 7.21 3.74
N PHE A 67 29.45 7.09 3.84
CA PHE A 67 28.72 6.63 5.01
C PHE A 67 27.41 5.97 4.58
N ASN A 68 26.88 5.06 5.39
CA ASN A 68 25.61 4.38 5.11
C ASN A 68 24.46 5.41 5.02
N LYS A 69 23.81 5.48 3.85
CA LYS A 69 22.64 6.33 3.59
C LYS A 69 21.33 5.56 3.71
N GLY A 70 21.39 4.25 3.85
CA GLY A 70 20.27 3.33 3.82
C GLY A 70 19.74 3.11 2.40
N LEU A 71 18.90 2.09 2.27
CA LEU A 71 18.26 1.66 1.03
C LEU A 71 17.70 2.79 0.14
N PRO A 72 16.87 3.74 0.64
CA PRO A 72 16.36 4.83 -0.21
C PRO A 72 17.49 5.74 -0.75
N GLY A 73 18.52 6.00 0.05
CA GLY A 73 19.68 6.79 -0.35
C GLY A 73 20.51 6.09 -1.42
N ALA A 74 20.72 4.78 -1.28
CA ALA A 74 21.40 3.96 -2.28
C ALA A 74 20.64 3.94 -3.61
N ARG A 75 19.31 3.71 -3.59
CA ARG A 75 18.48 3.76 -4.79
C ARG A 75 18.49 5.13 -5.46
N ASN A 76 18.42 6.23 -4.68
CA ASN A 76 18.53 7.59 -5.21
C ASN A 76 19.91 7.88 -5.84
N THR A 77 21.00 7.42 -5.22
CA THR A 77 22.34 7.57 -5.81
C THR A 77 22.42 6.86 -7.16
N GLY A 78 21.94 5.62 -7.24
CA GLY A 78 21.87 4.89 -8.50
C GLY A 78 21.02 5.61 -9.55
N LEU A 79 19.85 6.10 -9.16
CA LEU A 79 18.92 6.79 -10.06
C LEU A 79 19.51 8.09 -10.62
N LYS A 80 20.25 8.85 -9.80
CA LYS A 80 20.92 10.10 -10.22
C LYS A 80 22.07 9.85 -11.19
N LEU A 81 22.66 8.65 -11.17
CA LEU A 81 23.78 8.27 -12.03
C LEU A 81 23.35 7.47 -13.27
N ALA A 82 22.11 7.00 -13.29
CA ALA A 82 21.51 6.27 -14.40
C ALA A 82 21.48 7.12 -15.69
N LYS A 83 21.96 6.54 -16.78
CA LYS A 83 22.02 7.11 -18.13
C LYS A 83 20.96 6.50 -19.05
N GLY A 84 20.51 5.28 -18.76
CA GLY A 84 19.53 4.54 -19.56
C GLY A 84 18.20 5.27 -19.71
N GLU A 85 17.52 5.06 -20.82
CA GLU A 85 16.16 5.56 -21.03
C GLU A 85 15.16 4.91 -20.05
N TYR A 86 15.50 3.72 -19.56
CA TYR A 86 14.78 3.02 -18.52
C TYR A 86 15.64 2.76 -17.29
N VAL A 87 14.97 2.67 -16.14
CA VAL A 87 15.54 2.26 -14.87
C VAL A 87 14.81 1.01 -14.38
N TYR A 88 15.57 0.08 -13.79
CA TYR A 88 15.04 -1.10 -13.12
C TYR A 88 15.75 -1.29 -11.77
N PHE A 89 14.99 -1.29 -10.69
CA PHE A 89 15.51 -1.57 -9.35
C PHE A 89 15.40 -3.07 -9.06
N ILE A 90 16.47 -3.66 -8.54
CA ILE A 90 16.49 -5.03 -8.02
C ILE A 90 17.26 -5.04 -6.70
N ASP A 91 16.71 -5.71 -5.71
CA ASP A 91 17.39 -5.87 -4.42
C ASP A 91 18.48 -6.94 -4.56
N SER A 92 19.62 -6.70 -3.91
CA SER A 92 20.85 -7.48 -4.09
C SER A 92 20.78 -8.94 -3.64
N ASP A 93 19.70 -9.34 -2.96
CA ASP A 93 19.40 -10.71 -2.56
C ASP A 93 18.41 -11.44 -3.45
N ASP A 94 17.81 -10.73 -4.40
CA ASP A 94 16.90 -11.28 -5.39
C ASP A 94 17.61 -11.55 -6.71
N MET A 95 16.93 -12.24 -7.62
CA MET A 95 17.45 -12.54 -8.95
C MET A 95 16.35 -12.54 -10.01
N LEU A 96 16.74 -12.34 -11.26
CA LEU A 96 15.85 -12.54 -12.41
C LEU A 96 15.71 -14.05 -12.69
N GLY A 97 14.48 -14.54 -12.77
CA GLY A 97 14.19 -15.97 -12.91
C GLY A 97 14.35 -16.53 -14.33
N ASN A 98 14.33 -15.66 -15.34
CA ASN A 98 14.50 -16.03 -16.74
C ASN A 98 15.43 -15.04 -17.48
N ASN A 99 16.15 -15.54 -18.49
CA ASN A 99 17.18 -14.77 -19.19
C ASN A 99 16.62 -13.72 -20.17
N ASP A 100 15.32 -13.70 -20.43
CA ASP A 100 14.63 -12.75 -21.30
C ASP A 100 13.71 -11.79 -20.53
N ALA A 101 13.81 -11.74 -19.20
CA ALA A 101 12.98 -10.89 -18.35
C ALA A 101 13.07 -9.40 -18.74
N ILE A 102 14.29 -8.85 -18.83
CA ILE A 102 14.48 -7.44 -19.20
C ILE A 102 14.07 -7.19 -20.65
N GLU A 103 14.31 -8.15 -21.55
CA GLU A 103 13.89 -8.02 -22.96
C GLU A 103 12.36 -7.96 -23.06
N ALA A 104 11.63 -8.79 -22.33
CA ALA A 104 10.17 -8.80 -22.30
C ALA A 104 9.62 -7.47 -21.77
N LEU A 105 10.20 -6.91 -20.71
CA LEU A 105 9.80 -5.61 -20.16
C LEU A 105 10.00 -4.48 -21.17
N VAL A 106 11.17 -4.43 -21.84
CA VAL A 106 11.46 -3.40 -22.84
C VAL A 106 10.54 -3.53 -24.05
N LYS A 107 10.33 -4.75 -24.56
CA LYS A 107 9.41 -5.02 -25.68
C LYS A 107 8.00 -4.53 -25.37
N GLU A 108 7.48 -4.84 -24.18
CA GLU A 108 6.14 -4.40 -23.79
C GLU A 108 6.09 -2.87 -23.58
N SER A 109 7.14 -2.25 -23.01
CA SER A 109 7.15 -0.78 -22.85
C SER A 109 7.12 -0.06 -24.20
N VAL A 110 7.91 -0.53 -25.18
CA VAL A 110 7.92 0.05 -26.53
C VAL A 110 6.60 -0.20 -27.25
N HIS A 111 6.04 -1.40 -27.13
CA HIS A 111 4.79 -1.75 -27.81
C HIS A 111 3.57 -1.00 -27.24
N SER A 112 3.50 -0.87 -25.91
CA SER A 112 2.37 -0.24 -25.21
C SER A 112 2.57 1.25 -24.97
N GLU A 113 3.77 1.77 -25.19
CA GLU A 113 4.21 3.12 -24.81
C GLU A 113 4.08 3.42 -23.30
N SER A 114 4.06 2.38 -22.46
CA SER A 114 3.90 2.50 -21.01
C SER A 114 5.04 3.21 -20.30
N ASP A 115 4.71 4.02 -19.30
CA ASP A 115 5.70 4.67 -18.41
C ASP A 115 6.32 3.67 -17.44
N ILE A 116 5.52 2.69 -17.04
CA ILE A 116 5.89 1.62 -16.11
C ILE A 116 5.45 0.29 -16.70
N VAL A 117 6.37 -0.68 -16.72
CA VAL A 117 6.07 -2.07 -17.04
C VAL A 117 6.52 -2.95 -15.88
N THR A 118 5.66 -3.88 -15.49
CA THR A 118 5.90 -4.77 -14.36
C THR A 118 5.86 -6.23 -14.79
N GLY A 119 6.69 -7.05 -14.16
CA GLY A 119 6.74 -8.49 -14.38
C GLY A 119 5.98 -9.29 -13.32
N ARG A 120 6.07 -10.60 -13.42
CA ARG A 120 5.73 -11.54 -12.35
C ARG A 120 6.78 -11.54 -11.26
N VAL A 121 6.33 -11.96 -10.08
CA VAL A 121 7.18 -12.25 -8.92
C VAL A 121 6.80 -13.64 -8.40
N LEU A 122 7.81 -14.42 -8.02
CA LEU A 122 7.65 -15.64 -7.25
C LEU A 122 8.46 -15.52 -5.97
N HIS A 123 7.88 -15.91 -4.85
CA HIS A 123 8.66 -16.10 -3.63
C HIS A 123 9.46 -17.39 -3.79
N TRP A 124 10.76 -17.34 -3.54
CA TRP A 124 11.66 -18.47 -3.68
C TRP A 124 12.30 -18.81 -2.33
N TYR A 125 12.16 -20.05 -1.91
CA TYR A 125 12.57 -20.54 -0.60
C TYR A 125 13.87 -21.34 -0.67
N SER A 126 14.57 -21.47 0.45
CA SER A 126 15.86 -22.17 0.54
C SER A 126 15.78 -23.67 0.22
N ASP A 127 14.59 -24.28 0.33
CA ASP A 127 14.33 -25.66 -0.08
C ASP A 127 14.08 -25.82 -1.60
N GLY A 128 14.18 -24.71 -2.35
CA GLY A 128 13.94 -24.64 -3.79
C GLY A 128 12.47 -24.53 -4.17
N SER A 129 11.54 -24.54 -3.20
CA SER A 129 10.12 -24.35 -3.47
C SER A 129 9.82 -22.91 -3.89
N THR A 130 8.70 -22.71 -4.59
CA THR A 130 8.20 -21.38 -4.98
C THR A 130 6.72 -21.23 -4.67
N THR A 131 6.31 -20.01 -4.35
CA THR A 131 4.90 -19.62 -4.28
C THR A 131 4.64 -18.39 -5.14
N GLU A 132 3.45 -18.33 -5.73
CA GLU A 132 3.03 -17.19 -6.53
C GLU A 132 2.73 -15.96 -5.67
N ASP A 133 3.17 -14.79 -6.13
CA ASP A 133 2.85 -13.49 -5.54
C ASP A 133 1.50 -12.95 -6.07
N TYR A 134 0.97 -11.88 -5.47
CA TYR A 134 -0.29 -11.22 -5.80
C TYR A 134 -0.46 -10.90 -7.29
N LEU A 135 0.64 -10.68 -8.02
CA LEU A 135 0.64 -10.37 -9.45
C LEU A 135 0.40 -11.57 -10.36
N ALA A 136 0.47 -12.80 -9.86
CA ALA A 136 0.32 -13.98 -10.69
C ALA A 136 -1.10 -14.13 -11.27
N GLU A 137 -2.11 -13.64 -10.55
CA GLU A 137 -3.50 -13.62 -11.01
C GLU A 137 -3.81 -12.45 -11.95
N CYS A 138 -2.86 -11.53 -12.19
CA CYS A 138 -3.14 -10.34 -12.98
C CYS A 138 -3.52 -10.68 -14.42
N GLN A 139 -4.76 -10.35 -14.78
CA GLN A 139 -5.28 -10.53 -16.14
C GLN A 139 -5.26 -9.23 -16.96
N LYS A 140 -5.06 -8.07 -16.32
CA LYS A 140 -5.03 -6.78 -17.01
C LYS A 140 -3.69 -6.59 -17.68
N LYS A 141 -3.69 -6.50 -19.02
CA LYS A 141 -2.48 -6.21 -19.79
C LYS A 141 -1.95 -4.80 -19.52
N SER A 142 -2.84 -3.79 -19.45
CA SER A 142 -2.48 -2.42 -19.11
C SER A 142 -3.66 -1.64 -18.53
N PHE A 143 -3.36 -0.57 -17.80
CA PHE A 143 -4.35 0.34 -17.21
C PHE A 143 -3.70 1.70 -16.89
N SER A 144 -4.53 2.72 -16.68
CA SER A 144 -4.04 4.03 -16.24
C SER A 144 -3.57 3.94 -14.79
N GLY A 145 -2.41 4.52 -14.49
CA GLY A 145 -1.85 4.50 -13.15
C GLY A 145 -2.79 5.10 -12.10
N ARG A 146 -3.60 6.10 -12.46
CA ARG A 146 -4.72 6.64 -11.66
C ARG A 146 -5.87 5.66 -11.39
N LYS A 147 -5.73 4.39 -11.72
CA LYS A 147 -6.70 3.34 -11.39
C LYS A 147 -6.04 2.17 -10.67
N PHE A 148 -4.79 2.31 -10.20
CA PHE A 148 -4.09 1.19 -9.57
C PHE A 148 -4.83 0.62 -8.35
N ILE A 149 -5.57 1.45 -7.60
CA ILE A 149 -6.41 0.98 -6.48
C ILE A 149 -7.60 0.11 -6.92
N ASP A 150 -8.03 0.23 -8.17
CA ASP A 150 -9.07 -0.59 -8.79
C ASP A 150 -8.51 -1.88 -9.42
N VAL A 151 -7.20 -2.12 -9.26
CA VAL A 151 -6.50 -3.33 -9.67
C VAL A 151 -5.96 -3.99 -8.39
N PRO A 152 -6.71 -4.89 -7.74
CA PRO A 152 -6.37 -5.45 -6.42
C PRO A 152 -4.94 -5.98 -6.31
N GLU A 153 -4.43 -6.56 -7.41
CA GLU A 153 -3.09 -7.12 -7.54
C GLU A 153 -2.02 -6.02 -7.37
N PHE A 154 -2.24 -4.84 -7.96
CA PHE A 154 -1.30 -3.69 -7.87
C PHE A 154 -1.49 -2.86 -6.61
N CYS A 155 -2.73 -2.75 -6.13
CA CYS A 155 -3.08 -2.06 -4.89
C CYS A 155 -2.39 -2.68 -3.67
N SER A 156 -2.12 -3.99 -3.74
CA SER A 156 -1.40 -4.75 -2.70
C SER A 156 0.12 -4.81 -2.93
N HIS A 157 0.60 -4.42 -4.12
CA HIS A 157 1.98 -4.64 -4.57
C HIS A 157 2.72 -3.30 -4.82
N VAL A 158 2.75 -2.44 -3.79
CA VAL A 158 3.32 -1.08 -3.82
C VAL A 158 4.81 -1.10 -3.47
N VAL A 159 5.59 -1.89 -4.20
CA VAL A 159 7.06 -1.99 -4.07
C VAL A 159 7.77 -1.26 -5.21
N ALA A 160 9.03 -0.88 -5.07
CA ALA A 160 9.75 -0.19 -6.15
C ALA A 160 10.56 -1.13 -7.06
N TRP A 161 11.04 -2.25 -6.51
CA TRP A 161 11.76 -3.27 -7.27
C TRP A 161 10.86 -3.96 -8.32
N HIS A 162 11.48 -4.71 -9.23
CA HIS A 162 10.92 -5.45 -10.39
C HIS A 162 10.14 -4.67 -11.46
N LYS A 163 10.23 -3.34 -11.48
CA LYS A 163 9.56 -2.49 -12.46
C LYS A 163 10.56 -1.86 -13.41
N LEU A 164 10.27 -1.95 -14.71
CA LEU A 164 10.94 -1.13 -15.72
C LEU A 164 10.20 0.20 -15.80
N ILE A 165 10.89 1.29 -15.48
CA ILE A 165 10.31 2.64 -15.42
C ILE A 165 11.07 3.55 -16.38
N LYS A 166 10.37 4.35 -17.19
CA LYS A 166 11.02 5.39 -18.00
C LYS A 166 11.75 6.40 -17.10
N ARG A 167 13.04 6.62 -17.32
CA ARG A 167 13.83 7.55 -16.49
C ARG A 167 13.32 8.99 -16.61
N GLU A 168 13.07 9.45 -17.84
CA GLU A 168 12.55 10.80 -18.10
C GLU A 168 11.21 11.03 -17.40
N PHE A 169 10.37 10.01 -17.28
CA PHE A 169 9.11 10.08 -16.54
C PHE A 169 9.33 10.33 -15.05
N LEU A 170 10.31 9.65 -14.43
CA LEU A 170 10.66 9.88 -13.02
C LEU A 170 11.22 11.29 -12.82
N GLU A 171 12.12 11.73 -13.70
CA GLU A 171 12.76 13.06 -13.63
C GLU A 171 11.74 14.19 -13.80
N LYS A 172 10.89 14.10 -14.82
CA LYS A 172 9.84 15.08 -15.11
C LYS A 172 8.89 15.30 -13.94
N ASN A 173 8.58 14.23 -13.20
CA ASN A 173 7.66 14.27 -12.06
C ASN A 173 8.38 14.36 -10.70
N SER A 174 9.71 14.53 -10.69
CA SER A 174 10.53 14.62 -9.47
C SER A 174 10.30 13.45 -8.49
N ILE A 175 10.19 12.22 -9.03
CA ILE A 175 9.91 11.03 -8.23
C ILE A 175 11.23 10.42 -7.74
N TYR A 176 11.51 10.58 -6.45
CA TYR A 176 12.67 10.03 -5.74
C TYR A 176 12.24 9.32 -4.46
N PHE A 177 13.11 8.45 -3.93
CA PHE A 177 12.90 7.85 -2.62
C PHE A 177 13.12 8.89 -1.52
N ILE A 178 12.35 8.78 -0.45
CA ILE A 178 12.43 9.69 0.69
C ILE A 178 13.50 9.16 1.65
N GLU A 179 14.69 9.76 1.64
CA GLU A 179 15.90 9.19 2.26
C GLU A 179 15.82 8.99 3.79
N TYR A 180 14.93 9.75 4.45
CA TYR A 180 14.72 9.60 5.89
C TYR A 180 13.81 8.40 6.22
N LEU A 181 13.05 7.84 5.27
CA LEU A 181 12.23 6.64 5.48
C LEU A 181 13.11 5.39 5.40
N LYS A 182 13.49 4.82 6.55
CA LYS A 182 14.35 3.61 6.60
C LYS A 182 13.60 2.28 6.42
N LYS A 183 12.26 2.33 6.42
CA LYS A 183 11.36 1.21 6.09
C LYS A 183 10.17 1.77 5.31
N HIS A 184 9.56 0.93 4.46
CA HIS A 184 8.38 1.26 3.66
C HIS A 184 8.60 2.43 2.68
N GLU A 185 9.86 2.70 2.32
CA GLU A 185 10.28 3.77 1.41
C GLU A 185 9.74 3.61 -0.01
N ASP A 186 9.46 2.36 -0.40
CA ASP A 186 8.86 2.02 -1.68
C ASP A 186 7.42 2.54 -1.81
N ASN A 187 6.69 2.64 -0.69
CA ASN A 187 5.28 2.97 -0.72
C ASN A 187 5.04 4.39 -1.27
N PRO A 188 5.68 5.47 -0.75
CA PRO A 188 5.53 6.80 -1.34
C PRO A 188 6.09 6.89 -2.76
N PHE A 189 7.22 6.24 -3.04
CA PHE A 189 7.83 6.25 -4.37
C PHE A 189 6.87 5.66 -5.41
N THR A 190 6.38 4.45 -5.17
CA THR A 190 5.53 3.70 -6.10
C THR A 190 4.14 4.33 -6.19
N THR A 191 3.60 4.85 -5.08
CA THR A 191 2.33 5.58 -5.11
C THR A 191 2.42 6.82 -6.00
N LYS A 192 3.49 7.63 -5.89
CA LYS A 192 3.72 8.79 -6.77
C LYS A 192 3.91 8.35 -8.22
N ALA A 193 4.71 7.32 -8.46
CA ALA A 193 4.94 6.76 -9.80
C ALA A 193 3.63 6.26 -10.44
N PHE A 194 2.81 5.53 -9.71
CA PHE A 194 1.52 5.07 -10.22
C PHE A 194 0.53 6.23 -10.39
N PHE A 195 0.47 7.18 -9.47
CA PHE A 195 -0.42 8.34 -9.57
C PHE A 195 -0.16 9.16 -10.84
N TYR A 196 1.11 9.44 -11.15
CA TYR A 196 1.50 10.23 -12.32
C TYR A 196 1.53 9.44 -13.63
N SER A 197 1.57 8.11 -13.59
CA SER A 197 1.65 7.30 -14.81
C SER A 197 0.35 7.32 -15.60
N ASP A 198 0.46 7.63 -16.89
CA ASP A 198 -0.66 7.56 -17.82
C ASP A 198 -0.99 6.10 -18.15
N LYS A 199 0.03 5.23 -18.20
CA LYS A 199 -0.14 3.81 -18.52
C LYS A 199 0.88 2.90 -17.84
N ILE A 200 0.36 1.98 -17.05
CA ILE A 200 1.08 0.84 -16.47
C ILE A 200 0.73 -0.42 -17.26
N SER A 201 1.73 -1.22 -17.64
CA SER A 201 1.53 -2.50 -18.31
C SER A 201 2.13 -3.66 -17.51
N PHE A 202 1.58 -4.86 -17.73
CA PHE A 202 2.03 -6.10 -17.10
C PHE A 202 2.41 -7.13 -18.16
N VAL A 203 3.56 -7.77 -17.97
CA VAL A 203 4.06 -8.83 -18.85
C VAL A 203 4.36 -10.09 -18.04
N LYS A 204 3.79 -11.22 -18.47
CA LYS A 204 3.94 -12.51 -17.78
C LYS A 204 5.31 -13.14 -17.96
N ASP A 205 5.99 -12.79 -19.05
CA ASP A 205 7.26 -13.40 -19.44
C ASP A 205 8.46 -12.79 -18.70
N SER A 206 8.27 -11.73 -17.90
CA SER A 206 9.33 -11.24 -17.01
C SER A 206 9.11 -11.80 -15.61
N LEU A 207 10.11 -12.47 -15.04
CA LEU A 207 10.04 -13.05 -13.71
C LEU A 207 11.17 -12.56 -12.80
N LEU A 208 10.81 -12.04 -11.62
CA LEU A 208 11.71 -11.88 -10.49
C LEU A 208 11.49 -13.03 -9.49
N LEU A 209 12.58 -13.59 -8.97
CA LEU A 209 12.57 -14.49 -7.81
C LEU A 209 12.88 -13.68 -6.55
N TYR A 210 11.88 -13.49 -5.70
CA TYR A 210 11.97 -12.81 -4.42
C TYR A 210 12.42 -13.79 -3.33
N ARG A 211 13.68 -13.70 -2.89
CA ARG A 211 14.31 -14.69 -2.01
C ARG A 211 13.80 -14.58 -0.58
N GLN A 212 13.20 -15.66 -0.09
CA GLN A 212 12.83 -15.79 1.31
C GLN A 212 14.04 -16.28 2.12
N ARG A 213 14.61 -15.38 2.93
CA ARG A 213 15.71 -15.71 3.85
C ARG A 213 15.15 -16.39 5.11
N GLY A 214 15.85 -17.40 5.63
CA GLY A 214 15.44 -18.11 6.85
C GLY A 214 15.75 -17.33 8.13
N ASP A 215 15.12 -17.69 9.24
CA ASP A 215 15.22 -17.01 10.55
C ASP A 215 16.65 -16.84 11.09
N SER A 216 17.61 -17.68 10.65
CA SER A 216 19.02 -17.58 11.04
C SER A 216 19.80 -16.48 10.30
N ASP A 217 19.26 -15.95 9.19
CA ASP A 217 19.84 -14.84 8.44
C ASP A 217 19.20 -13.53 8.93
N THR A 218 19.64 -13.07 10.11
CA THR A 218 19.18 -11.87 10.83
C THR A 218 19.42 -10.55 10.09
N THR A 219 19.82 -10.58 8.81
CA THR A 219 20.20 -9.43 7.99
C THR A 219 19.21 -9.11 6.87
N SER A 220 17.97 -9.63 6.89
CA SER A 220 16.94 -9.03 6.04
C SER A 220 16.78 -7.56 6.45
N ILE A 221 16.69 -6.64 5.50
CA ILE A 221 16.47 -5.20 5.79
C ILE A 221 15.20 -5.00 6.65
N MET A 222 14.32 -6.00 6.68
CA MET A 222 13.10 -6.06 7.47
C MET A 222 13.28 -6.60 8.90
N SER A 223 14.38 -7.29 9.24
CA SER A 223 14.60 -8.12 10.45
C SER A 223 14.75 -7.37 11.78
N ILE A 224 14.69 -6.03 11.78
CA ILE A 224 14.49 -5.33 13.04
C ILE A 224 13.06 -5.65 13.53
N ASP A 225 12.98 -6.65 14.41
CA ASP A 225 11.83 -7.08 15.23
C ASP A 225 11.36 -6.01 16.23
N ASP A 226 11.81 -4.76 16.08
CA ASP A 226 11.24 -3.64 16.79
C ASP A 226 9.95 -3.21 16.08
N GLU A 227 8.84 -3.72 16.60
CA GLU A 227 7.49 -3.36 16.16
C GLU A 227 7.22 -1.86 16.24
N GLU A 228 7.81 -1.16 17.21
CA GLU A 228 7.69 0.29 17.37
C GLU A 228 8.45 1.04 16.28
N TYR A 229 9.68 0.61 15.98
CA TYR A 229 10.45 1.12 14.85
C TYR A 229 9.68 0.93 13.53
N ASN A 230 9.15 -0.26 13.28
CA ASN A 230 8.35 -0.54 12.09
C ASN A 230 7.10 0.35 12.00
N ALA A 231 6.34 0.45 13.09
CA ALA A 231 5.14 1.28 13.17
C ALA A 231 5.45 2.77 12.92
N LYS A 232 6.55 3.28 13.48
CA LYS A 232 7.00 4.66 13.27
C LYS A 232 7.26 4.97 11.80
N TYR A 233 8.02 4.13 11.08
CA TYR A 233 8.28 4.40 9.66
C TYR A 233 7.05 4.19 8.78
N LYS A 234 6.20 3.23 9.13
CA LYS A 234 4.92 3.03 8.45
C LYS A 234 4.04 4.27 8.58
N PHE A 235 4.02 4.88 9.76
CA PHE A 235 3.33 6.15 10.00
C PHE A 235 3.88 7.29 9.14
N LEU A 236 5.20 7.49 9.14
CA LEU A 236 5.85 8.53 8.33
C LEU A 236 5.58 8.33 6.82
N CYS A 237 5.60 7.09 6.35
CA CYS A 237 5.21 6.72 4.99
C CYS A 237 3.79 7.17 4.65
N TYR A 238 2.80 6.86 5.50
CA TYR A 238 1.41 7.27 5.25
C TYR A 238 1.24 8.79 5.25
N LYS A 239 1.97 9.48 6.14
CA LYS A 239 1.98 10.94 6.19
C LYS A 239 2.49 11.54 4.86
N GLU A 240 3.60 11.03 4.34
CA GLU A 240 4.17 11.45 3.05
C GLU A 240 3.25 11.22 1.86
N ILE A 241 2.59 10.05 1.80
CA ILE A 241 1.59 9.76 0.76
C ILE A 241 0.41 10.73 0.86
N TYR A 242 -0.04 11.01 2.08
CA TYR A 242 -1.15 11.94 2.28
C TYR A 242 -0.80 13.39 1.93
N GLU A 243 0.39 13.87 2.35
CA GLU A 243 0.83 15.24 2.04
C GLU A 243 0.87 15.44 0.53
N PHE A 244 1.45 14.47 -0.19
CA PHE A 244 1.42 14.42 -1.65
C PHE A 244 0.00 14.47 -2.23
N LEU A 245 -0.89 13.58 -1.77
CA LEU A 245 -2.25 13.51 -2.30
C LEU A 245 -3.10 14.73 -1.93
N SER A 246 -2.79 15.41 -0.83
CA SER A 246 -3.48 16.64 -0.41
C SER A 246 -3.27 17.82 -1.37
N GLU A 247 -2.28 17.75 -2.26
CA GLU A 247 -2.07 18.72 -3.34
C GLU A 247 -3.12 18.58 -4.46
N PHE A 248 -3.87 17.46 -4.50
CA PHE A 248 -4.85 17.15 -5.54
C PHE A 248 -6.28 16.89 -4.99
N PRO A 249 -6.86 17.78 -4.15
CA PRO A 249 -8.06 17.49 -3.35
C PRO A 249 -9.37 17.43 -4.15
N GLU A 250 -9.39 17.96 -5.37
CA GLU A 250 -10.57 17.98 -6.24
C GLU A 250 -10.76 16.67 -7.01
N GLU A 251 -9.74 15.82 -7.07
CA GLU A 251 -9.85 14.54 -7.76
C GLU A 251 -10.55 13.49 -6.88
N ASN A 252 -11.69 12.97 -7.36
CA ASN A 252 -12.38 11.84 -6.72
C ASN A 252 -11.45 10.65 -6.48
N TYR A 253 -10.48 10.45 -7.38
CA TYR A 253 -9.47 9.41 -7.25
C TYR A 253 -8.58 9.61 -6.02
N THR A 254 -8.03 10.82 -5.85
CA THR A 254 -7.23 11.19 -4.69
C THR A 254 -7.98 10.91 -3.39
N ARG A 255 -9.27 11.25 -3.32
CA ARG A 255 -10.10 10.95 -2.14
C ARG A 255 -10.22 9.46 -1.86
N ASN A 256 -10.42 8.64 -2.90
CA ASN A 256 -10.49 7.20 -2.75
C ASN A 256 -9.16 6.59 -2.30
N LEU A 257 -8.04 7.06 -2.85
CA LEU A 257 -6.71 6.61 -2.46
C LEU A 257 -6.37 7.03 -1.03
N LEU A 258 -6.65 8.28 -0.66
CA LEU A 258 -6.48 8.75 0.71
C LEU A 258 -7.34 7.95 1.71
N PHE A 259 -8.57 7.63 1.33
CA PHE A 259 -9.45 6.80 2.15
C PHE A 259 -8.93 5.37 2.31
N TYR A 260 -8.39 4.79 1.25
CA TYR A 260 -7.75 3.49 1.26
C TYR A 260 -6.53 3.46 2.19
N GLU A 261 -5.64 4.45 2.09
CA GLU A 261 -4.47 4.58 2.97
C GLU A 261 -4.87 4.80 4.43
N ALA A 262 -5.89 5.64 4.70
CA ALA A 262 -6.43 5.82 6.04
C ALA A 262 -7.05 4.52 6.61
N SER A 263 -7.66 3.70 5.75
CA SER A 263 -8.24 2.41 6.15
C SER A 263 -7.17 1.38 6.48
N LYS A 264 -6.08 1.30 5.69
CA LYS A 264 -4.90 0.48 6.02
C LYS A 264 -4.29 0.90 7.35
N THR A 265 -4.06 2.20 7.50
CA THR A 265 -3.56 2.85 8.72
C THR A 265 -4.39 2.46 9.95
N LEU A 266 -5.73 2.50 9.83
CA LEU A 266 -6.63 2.08 10.90
C LEU A 266 -6.62 0.57 11.15
N SER A 267 -6.58 -0.26 10.10
CA SER A 267 -6.49 -1.71 10.27
C SER A 267 -5.21 -2.11 11.02
N ASP A 268 -4.09 -1.46 10.73
CA ASP A 268 -2.83 -1.71 11.42
C ASP A 268 -2.92 -1.35 12.90
N LEU A 269 -3.63 -0.27 13.25
CA LEU A 269 -3.87 0.14 14.63
C LEU A 269 -4.79 -0.80 15.40
N VAL A 270 -5.75 -1.43 14.72
CA VAL A 270 -6.72 -2.31 15.39
C VAL A 270 -6.16 -3.73 15.55
N ASN A 271 -5.27 -4.14 14.64
CA ASN A 271 -4.60 -5.42 14.70
C ASN A 271 -3.51 -5.47 15.81
N TRP A 272 -3.06 -6.69 16.13
CA TRP A 272 -2.23 -7.09 17.28
C TRP A 272 -0.99 -6.19 17.57
N LYS A 273 -0.48 -5.48 16.56
CA LYS A 273 0.65 -4.53 16.63
C LYS A 273 0.42 -3.33 17.56
N PHE A 274 -0.83 -3.02 17.91
CA PHE A 274 -1.12 -1.91 18.83
C PHE A 274 -0.61 -2.18 20.24
N LYS A 275 -0.54 -3.43 20.71
CA LYS A 275 -0.18 -3.76 22.11
C LYS A 275 1.30 -3.53 22.44
N ASN A 276 2.17 -3.60 21.43
CA ASN A 276 3.61 -3.63 21.62
C ASN A 276 4.29 -2.27 21.38
N ILE A 277 3.55 -1.26 20.91
CA ILE A 277 4.07 0.10 20.71
C ILE A 277 3.77 1.03 21.90
N THR A 278 4.63 2.04 22.12
CA THR A 278 4.46 2.99 23.23
C THR A 278 3.16 3.78 23.15
N GLN A 279 2.68 4.16 24.33
CA GLN A 279 1.49 5.02 24.47
C GLN A 279 1.62 6.34 23.70
N SER A 280 2.79 6.98 23.75
CA SER A 280 3.07 8.22 23.03
C SER A 280 2.87 8.07 21.53
N LEU A 281 3.41 6.99 20.95
CA LEU A 281 3.29 6.73 19.52
C LEU A 281 1.84 6.43 19.12
N ARG A 282 1.08 5.69 19.95
CA ARG A 282 -0.36 5.47 19.73
C ARG A 282 -1.15 6.78 19.64
N VAL A 283 -0.84 7.74 20.50
CA VAL A 283 -1.51 9.05 20.53
C VAL A 283 -1.22 9.86 19.29
N GLU A 284 0.05 9.93 18.90
CA GLU A 284 0.48 10.62 17.69
C GLU A 284 -0.24 10.05 16.46
N TYR A 285 -0.27 8.73 16.36
CA TYR A 285 -0.92 8.03 15.26
C TYR A 285 -2.43 8.29 15.19
N LEU A 286 -3.13 8.30 16.34
CA LEU A 286 -4.57 8.61 16.38
C LEU A 286 -4.86 10.08 16.04
N LYS A 287 -4.01 11.02 16.48
CA LYS A 287 -4.15 12.44 16.13
C LYS A 287 -4.04 12.64 14.63
N GLU A 288 -3.08 11.99 14.02
CA GLU A 288 -2.77 12.10 12.60
C GLU A 288 -3.84 11.38 11.76
N LEU A 289 -4.28 10.18 12.14
CA LEU A 289 -5.43 9.53 11.50
C LEU A 289 -6.69 10.41 11.57
N GLY A 290 -6.96 11.03 12.72
CA GLY A 290 -8.07 11.98 12.86
C GLY A 290 -7.92 13.20 11.94
N PHE A 291 -6.69 13.68 11.72
CA PHE A 291 -6.41 14.74 10.75
C PHE A 291 -6.64 14.27 9.30
N LEU A 292 -6.11 13.10 8.92
CA LEU A 292 -6.29 12.49 7.60
C LEU A 292 -7.78 12.38 7.26
N ILE A 293 -8.57 11.79 8.15
CA ILE A 293 -9.99 11.52 7.93
C ILE A 293 -10.81 12.82 7.82
N ARG A 294 -10.49 13.84 8.61
CA ARG A 294 -11.12 15.17 8.51
C ARG A 294 -10.88 15.83 7.15
N LYS A 295 -9.70 15.68 6.58
CA LYS A 295 -9.39 16.28 5.27
C LYS A 295 -10.00 15.52 4.10
N VAL A 296 -9.98 14.19 4.12
CA VAL A 296 -10.53 13.36 3.04
C VAL A 296 -12.04 13.55 2.87
N SER A 297 -12.73 13.81 3.97
CA SER A 297 -14.18 13.85 3.97
C SER A 297 -14.79 15.16 3.46
N GLY A 298 -14.03 16.26 3.37
CA GLY A 298 -14.53 17.57 2.90
C GLY A 298 -15.70 18.17 3.70
N GLN A 299 -16.12 17.50 4.77
CA GLN A 299 -17.14 17.89 5.73
C GLN A 299 -16.57 17.58 7.11
N ASP A 300 -17.03 18.30 8.12
CA ASP A 300 -16.86 17.88 9.51
C ASP A 300 -17.43 16.46 9.66
N PHE A 301 -16.57 15.45 9.58
CA PHE A 301 -16.82 14.09 10.06
C PHE A 301 -16.89 14.07 11.60
N ASN A 302 -17.57 15.05 12.18
CA ASN A 302 -17.98 15.11 13.59
C ASN A 302 -18.89 13.94 13.99
N TYR A 303 -19.26 13.06 13.06
CA TYR A 303 -20.24 11.99 13.28
C TYR A 303 -19.79 10.57 12.90
N ILE A 304 -18.57 10.37 12.39
CA ILE A 304 -18.04 9.00 12.19
C ILE A 304 -16.62 8.91 12.76
N PHE A 305 -16.42 9.33 14.01
CA PHE A 305 -15.49 8.65 14.91
C PHE A 305 -16.14 8.51 16.28
N PHE A 306 -16.55 7.28 16.54
CA PHE A 306 -16.80 6.62 17.82
C PHE A 306 -16.94 7.52 19.05
N ASP A 307 -18.19 7.75 19.46
CA ASP A 307 -18.45 7.83 20.89
C ASP A 307 -18.07 6.50 21.52
N CYS A 308 -17.18 6.57 22.50
CA CYS A 308 -16.84 5.39 23.25
C CYS A 308 -16.27 5.81 24.61
N ALA A 309 -17.13 5.76 25.62
CA ALA A 309 -16.68 5.54 27.00
C ALA A 309 -15.73 4.32 27.07
N ASP A 310 -15.86 3.35 26.15
CA ASP A 310 -14.98 2.19 26.01
C ASP A 310 -13.67 2.43 25.23
N PHE A 311 -13.59 3.45 24.36
CA PHE A 311 -12.34 3.84 23.67
C PHE A 311 -11.52 4.74 24.59
N SER A 312 -12.15 5.68 25.30
CA SER A 312 -11.50 6.35 26.43
C SER A 312 -11.04 5.33 27.47
N SER A 313 -11.87 4.34 27.83
CA SER A 313 -11.44 3.25 28.71
C SER A 313 -10.43 2.28 28.08
N PHE A 314 -10.44 2.05 26.76
CA PHE A 314 -9.43 1.23 26.05
C PHE A 314 -8.10 1.95 26.04
N LEU A 315 -8.10 3.22 25.65
CA LEU A 315 -6.96 4.12 25.70
C LEU A 315 -6.43 4.19 27.14
N HIS A 316 -7.26 4.46 28.14
CA HIS A 316 -6.89 4.51 29.55
C HIS A 316 -6.35 3.16 30.06
N ARG A 317 -6.98 2.03 29.69
CA ARG A 317 -6.47 0.67 29.95
C ARG A 317 -5.12 0.38 29.26
N HIS A 318 -4.78 1.14 28.22
CA HIS A 318 -3.53 1.04 27.45
C HIS A 318 -2.66 2.30 27.62
N GLY A 319 -2.79 3.00 28.76
CA GLY A 319 -1.94 4.12 29.20
C GLY A 319 -2.45 5.52 28.82
N VAL A 320 -3.08 5.67 27.65
CA VAL A 320 -3.97 6.76 27.19
C VAL A 320 -4.56 7.81 28.16
N THR A 321 -3.81 8.70 28.81
CA THR A 321 -4.40 9.65 29.80
C THR A 321 -4.86 11.01 29.24
N ASP A 322 -4.33 11.50 28.12
CA ASP A 322 -4.53 12.90 27.67
C ASP A 322 -5.52 13.05 26.48
N CYS A 323 -6.67 12.37 26.57
CA CYS A 323 -7.68 12.30 25.50
C CYS A 323 -8.80 13.35 25.63
N GLU A 324 -8.78 14.18 26.67
CA GLU A 324 -9.92 15.03 27.09
C GLU A 324 -10.28 16.17 26.13
N LYS A 325 -9.49 16.43 25.08
CA LYS A 325 -9.74 17.53 24.12
C LYS A 325 -10.55 17.15 22.88
N PHE A 326 -11.04 15.92 22.79
CA PHE A 326 -11.85 15.46 21.66
C PHE A 326 -13.34 15.45 22.04
N TYR A 327 -14.05 16.54 21.79
CA TYR A 327 -15.49 16.62 22.02
C TYR A 327 -16.26 15.81 20.97
N PHE A 328 -16.88 14.70 21.37
CA PHE A 328 -17.78 13.90 20.52
C PHE A 328 -19.03 13.42 21.28
N ARG A 329 -20.17 13.33 20.58
CA ARG A 329 -21.50 13.08 21.16
C ARG A 329 -21.96 11.63 20.96
N LYS A 330 -22.56 11.04 21.99
CA LYS A 330 -22.87 9.60 22.13
C LYS A 330 -23.92 9.00 21.20
N HIS A 331 -23.62 7.87 20.53
CA HIS A 331 -24.63 7.02 19.87
C HIS A 331 -24.75 5.64 20.57
N PRO A 332 -25.77 5.43 21.41
CA PRO A 332 -25.74 4.46 22.52
C PRO A 332 -25.92 2.96 22.18
N ARG A 333 -25.81 2.49 20.92
CA ARG A 333 -26.29 1.14 20.53
C ARG A 333 -25.46 0.33 19.52
N LEU A 334 -24.24 0.72 19.16
CA LEU A 334 -23.36 -0.09 18.28
C LEU A 334 -21.97 -0.20 18.90
N ASN A 335 -21.38 -1.40 18.92
CA ASN A 335 -20.01 -1.60 19.40
C ASN A 335 -18.99 -1.56 18.26
N VAL A 336 -17.72 -1.34 18.63
CA VAL A 336 -16.58 -1.13 17.72
C VAL A 336 -16.42 -2.27 16.70
N TRP A 337 -16.59 -3.52 17.14
CA TRP A 337 -16.43 -4.71 16.31
C TRP A 337 -17.52 -4.84 15.24
N GLN A 338 -18.75 -4.42 15.55
CA GLN A 338 -19.87 -4.45 14.61
C GLN A 338 -19.72 -3.39 13.52
N LEU A 339 -19.27 -2.18 13.86
CA LEU A 339 -18.98 -1.13 12.89
C LEU A 339 -17.79 -1.50 11.99
N PHE A 340 -16.73 -2.08 12.58
CA PHE A 340 -15.56 -2.56 11.86
C PHE A 340 -15.90 -3.64 10.81
N ASN A 341 -16.65 -4.67 11.20
CA ASN A 341 -17.08 -5.71 10.25
C ASN A 341 -17.98 -5.17 9.14
N LEU A 342 -18.86 -4.22 9.45
CA LEU A 342 -19.76 -3.61 8.46
C LEU A 342 -18.99 -2.74 7.46
N PHE A 343 -17.98 -2.01 7.94
CA PHE A 343 -17.10 -1.21 7.11
C PHE A 343 -16.24 -2.09 6.19
N PHE A 344 -15.65 -3.14 6.76
CA PHE A 344 -14.90 -4.14 6.01
C PHE A 344 -15.77 -4.84 4.95
N LEU A 345 -17.00 -5.23 5.31
CA LEU A 345 -17.95 -5.86 4.38
C LEU A 345 -18.35 -4.93 3.22
N ILE A 346 -18.65 -3.66 3.49
CA ILE A 346 -19.08 -2.73 2.44
C ILE A 346 -17.97 -2.44 1.42
N PHE A 347 -16.76 -2.21 1.92
CA PHE A 347 -15.68 -1.67 1.09
C PHE A 347 -14.76 -2.75 0.51
N TYR A 348 -14.43 -3.80 1.28
CA TYR A 348 -13.58 -4.90 0.78
C TYR A 348 -14.30 -5.75 -0.26
N TYR A 349 -15.60 -5.99 -0.08
CA TYR A 349 -16.40 -6.82 -0.98
C TYR A 349 -17.26 -6.02 -1.97
N ARG A 350 -17.09 -4.68 -2.06
CA ARG A 350 -17.88 -3.76 -2.89
C ARG A 350 -19.41 -4.01 -2.75
N ILE A 351 -19.89 -4.22 -1.52
CA ILE A 351 -21.28 -4.61 -1.23
C ILE A 351 -22.24 -3.42 -1.35
N PHE A 352 -21.74 -2.19 -1.43
CA PHE A 352 -22.57 -1.00 -1.54
C PHE A 352 -22.42 -0.31 -2.89
N ASP A 353 -23.50 -0.31 -3.68
CA ASP A 353 -23.69 0.55 -4.85
C ASP A 353 -24.54 1.77 -4.42
N PRO A 354 -23.94 2.98 -4.33
CA PRO A 354 -24.66 4.18 -3.93
C PRO A 354 -25.80 4.54 -4.88
N GLY A 355 -25.64 4.31 -6.18
CA GLY A 355 -26.64 4.63 -7.20
C GLY A 355 -27.86 3.71 -7.11
N PHE A 356 -27.65 2.42 -6.87
CA PHE A 356 -28.73 1.48 -6.54
C PHE A 356 -29.46 1.90 -5.26
N TYR A 357 -28.71 2.24 -4.19
CA TYR A 357 -29.32 2.54 -2.90
C TYR A 357 -30.15 3.84 -2.92
N ILE A 358 -29.65 4.89 -3.57
CA ILE A 358 -30.37 6.16 -3.74
C ILE A 358 -31.64 5.94 -4.56
N ARG A 359 -31.62 5.07 -5.58
CA ARG A 359 -32.80 4.75 -6.39
C ARG A 359 -33.93 4.12 -5.58
N TYR A 360 -33.59 3.27 -4.61
CA TYR A 360 -34.55 2.63 -3.71
C TYR A 360 -34.90 3.48 -2.48
N ASN A 361 -34.07 4.47 -2.13
CA ASN A 361 -34.26 5.34 -0.97
C ASN A 361 -33.99 6.82 -1.35
N PRO A 362 -34.78 7.41 -2.27
CA PRO A 362 -34.52 8.74 -2.81
C PRO A 362 -34.57 9.86 -1.74
N GLU A 363 -35.32 9.63 -0.66
CA GLU A 363 -35.37 10.54 0.49
C GLU A 363 -34.02 10.74 1.20
N VAL A 364 -33.10 9.77 1.07
CA VAL A 364 -31.78 9.85 1.69
C VAL A 364 -30.97 10.98 1.07
N MET A 365 -31.07 11.14 -0.25
CA MET A 365 -30.43 12.22 -0.99
C MET A 365 -31.10 13.57 -0.68
N GLN A 366 -32.44 13.61 -0.59
CA GLN A 366 -33.19 14.84 -0.31
C GLN A 366 -32.96 15.37 1.12
N LYS A 367 -32.63 14.49 2.07
CA LYS A 367 -32.36 14.85 3.47
C LYS A 367 -30.88 15.12 3.74
N ASP A 368 -30.07 15.21 2.68
CA ASP A 368 -28.62 15.42 2.75
C ASP A 368 -27.92 14.40 3.68
N ARG A 369 -28.44 13.16 3.69
CA ARG A 369 -27.90 12.08 4.52
C ARG A 369 -26.93 11.27 3.67
N SER A 370 -25.75 10.97 4.23
CA SER A 370 -24.79 10.05 3.60
C SER A 370 -25.49 8.72 3.24
N PRO A 371 -25.56 8.36 1.94
CA PRO A 371 -26.19 7.11 1.49
C PRO A 371 -25.53 5.89 2.12
N THR A 372 -24.21 5.92 2.24
CA THR A 372 -23.41 4.86 2.87
C THR A 372 -23.77 4.71 4.35
N LEU A 373 -23.87 5.83 5.07
CA LEU A 373 -24.21 5.81 6.50
C LEU A 373 -25.66 5.34 6.72
N HIS A 374 -26.60 5.80 5.88
CA HIS A 374 -27.99 5.37 5.95
C HIS A 374 -28.13 3.87 5.60
N TYR A 375 -27.34 3.38 4.65
CA TYR A 375 -27.28 1.96 4.33
C TYR A 375 -26.74 1.11 5.50
N LEU A 376 -25.64 1.55 6.11
CA LEU A 376 -25.03 0.94 7.30
C LEU A 376 -26.03 0.85 8.48
N LEU A 377 -26.78 1.93 8.73
CA LEU A 377 -27.67 2.03 9.89
C LEU A 377 -29.07 1.41 9.66
N TYR A 378 -29.57 1.43 8.42
CA TYR A 378 -30.95 1.09 8.10
C TYR A 378 -31.10 0.08 6.95
N GLY A 379 -30.33 0.25 5.87
CA GLY A 379 -30.44 -0.56 4.65
C GLY A 379 -30.09 -2.04 4.84
N LEU A 380 -28.97 -2.34 5.50
CA LEU A 380 -28.54 -3.72 5.79
C LEU A 380 -29.55 -4.46 6.67
N ARG A 381 -30.12 -3.78 7.67
CA ARG A 381 -31.16 -4.34 8.55
C ARG A 381 -32.44 -4.71 7.79
N ARG A 382 -32.72 -4.04 6.67
CA ARG A 382 -33.88 -4.30 5.81
C ARG A 382 -33.58 -5.32 4.71
N GLY A 383 -32.38 -5.90 4.66
CA GLY A 383 -31.98 -6.87 3.64
C GLY A 383 -31.84 -6.27 2.24
N LEU A 384 -31.65 -4.95 2.15
CA LEU A 384 -31.58 -4.22 0.87
C LEU A 384 -30.18 -4.31 0.26
N ALA A 385 -29.63 -5.51 0.08
CA ALA A 385 -28.33 -5.69 -0.58
C ALA A 385 -28.48 -5.61 -2.11
N PRO A 386 -27.54 -4.98 -2.83
CA PRO A 386 -27.62 -4.84 -4.29
C PRO A 386 -27.46 -6.17 -5.05
N ASN A 387 -27.04 -7.26 -4.39
CA ASN A 387 -26.71 -8.50 -5.07
C ASN A 387 -27.30 -9.75 -4.40
N LYS A 388 -28.07 -10.54 -5.15
CA LYS A 388 -28.81 -11.72 -4.66
C LYS A 388 -27.89 -12.86 -4.20
N CYS A 389 -26.73 -13.01 -4.85
CA CYS A 389 -25.70 -14.00 -4.51
C CYS A 389 -25.07 -13.76 -3.12
N ILE A 390 -25.19 -12.53 -2.58
CA ILE A 390 -24.67 -12.14 -1.27
C ILE A 390 -25.60 -12.57 -0.13
N ASN A 391 -26.92 -12.52 -0.33
CA ASN A 391 -27.89 -13.06 0.63
C ASN A 391 -27.64 -14.55 0.90
N ASP A 392 -27.29 -15.31 -0.13
CA ASP A 392 -26.99 -16.74 -0.01
C ASP A 392 -25.67 -17.03 0.72
N LYS A 393 -24.67 -16.13 0.63
CA LYS A 393 -23.41 -16.23 1.40
C LYS A 393 -23.58 -15.79 2.86
N LEU A 394 -24.33 -14.72 3.12
CA LEU A 394 -24.69 -14.29 4.47
C LEU A 394 -25.53 -15.35 5.20
N ASN A 395 -26.36 -16.10 4.47
CA ASN A 395 -27.17 -17.21 5.00
C ASN A 395 -26.33 -18.45 5.38
N LYS A 396 -25.07 -18.55 4.94
CA LYS A 396 -24.16 -19.66 5.24
C LYS A 396 -23.21 -19.37 6.42
N LEU A 397 -23.26 -18.19 7.03
CA LEU A 397 -22.44 -17.85 8.19
C LEU A 397 -22.95 -18.59 9.45
N PRO A 398 -22.09 -19.24 10.25
CA PRO A 398 -22.51 -20.23 11.26
C PRO A 398 -23.27 -19.68 12.47
N HIS A 399 -23.43 -18.37 12.59
CA HIS A 399 -23.97 -17.72 13.80
C HIS A 399 -24.99 -16.64 13.46
N ARG A 400 -26.18 -17.06 13.04
CA ARG A 400 -27.36 -16.15 13.01
C ARG A 400 -27.81 -15.74 14.42
N SER A 401 -27.53 -16.55 15.44
CA SER A 401 -28.05 -16.36 16.81
C SER A 401 -27.38 -15.23 17.61
N SER A 402 -26.22 -14.73 17.20
CA SER A 402 -25.58 -13.54 17.81
C SER A 402 -25.88 -12.23 17.07
N PHE A 403 -26.63 -12.29 15.95
CA PHE A 403 -27.03 -11.16 15.12
C PHE A 403 -28.55 -10.91 15.13
N GLU A 404 -29.29 -11.42 16.13
CA GLU A 404 -30.59 -10.84 16.47
C GLU A 404 -30.39 -9.47 17.13
N LEU A 405 -30.26 -8.45 16.27
CA LEU A 405 -30.37 -7.05 16.62
C LEU A 405 -31.81 -6.79 17.13
N LYS A 406 -32.10 -7.14 18.40
CA LYS A 406 -33.27 -6.66 19.15
C LYS A 406 -33.12 -5.14 19.39
N ILE A 407 -33.15 -4.35 18.33
CA ILE A 407 -33.27 -2.90 18.44
C ILE A 407 -34.76 -2.60 18.58
N ALA A 408 -35.15 -2.30 19.81
CA ALA A 408 -36.38 -1.59 20.13
C ALA A 408 -36.39 -0.25 19.35
N VAL A 409 -37.15 -0.23 18.25
CA VAL A 409 -37.56 0.96 17.51
C VAL A 409 -39.08 0.92 17.43
N LYS A 410 -39.75 1.11 18.57
CA LYS A 410 -41.19 1.40 18.57
C LYS A 410 -41.50 2.89 18.77
N ASP A 411 -40.52 3.70 19.23
CA ASP A 411 -40.81 5.10 19.62
C ASP A 411 -40.19 6.18 18.72
N TYR A 412 -39.51 5.82 17.62
CA TYR A 412 -38.88 6.83 16.74
C TYR A 412 -39.81 7.38 15.65
N ILE A 413 -41.03 6.84 15.49
CA ILE A 413 -41.96 7.25 14.41
C ILE A 413 -43.17 8.05 14.94
N THR A 414 -43.44 8.10 16.25
CA THR A 414 -44.67 8.75 16.77
C THR A 414 -44.52 10.16 17.34
N ASN A 415 -43.31 10.68 17.60
CA ASN A 415 -43.15 11.99 18.25
C ASN A 415 -42.75 13.17 17.35
N ARG A 416 -43.12 13.13 16.06
CA ARG A 416 -43.16 14.33 15.21
C ARG A 416 -44.46 14.38 14.41
N LYS A 417 -45.59 14.55 15.11
CA LYS A 417 -46.82 15.21 14.64
C LYS A 417 -47.86 15.20 15.77
N SER A 418 -47.93 16.30 16.53
CA SER A 418 -49.16 16.93 17.06
C SER A 418 -48.89 17.66 18.38
N SER A 419 -48.62 18.95 18.28
CA SER A 419 -49.08 19.92 19.28
C SER A 419 -49.23 21.26 18.55
N ASN A 420 -50.32 21.37 17.78
CA ASN A 420 -50.93 22.67 17.53
C ASN A 420 -51.83 22.98 18.73
N VAL A 421 -51.69 24.21 19.22
CA VAL A 421 -52.69 25.11 19.83
C VAL A 421 -54.06 24.48 20.09
N ASP A 422 -54.43 24.40 21.37
CA ASP A 422 -55.41 25.32 21.98
C ASP A 422 -54.83 25.86 23.29
#